data_AF-A0A661C255-F1
#
_entry.id   AF-A0A661C255-F1
#
_cell.length_a   1.000
_cell.length_b   1.000
_cell.length_c   1.000
_cell.angle_alpha   90.00
_cell.angle_beta   90.00
_cell.angle_gamma   90.00
#
_symmetry.space_group_name_H-M   'P 1'
#
loop_
_entity.id
_entity.type
_entity.pdbx_description
1 polymer ?
#
loop_
_entity_poly.entity_id
_entity_poly.type
_entity_poly.pdbx_seq_one_letter_code
_entity_poly.pdbx_strand_id
1 'polypeptide(L)'
;MATNNLNLTAVPESCFAGFTGITGFIAFMLITFILFLPAMSQADGLFDFQMKLAKKGNAEAEYKVGEMYETGFGVKKDMNQAKNWITKSATQGHETAGFKLLYWDVEKNGVTKTNRTDVELLKAKANKGNPQAQFYLGKMHAHGIGMKKSSDKAIAWLNKAALVGVLAAERELTAVREDKQRRDLARQKAQRRAHADVNKQAEVELKATQKQAQLEKQRQDLARQKAKQRAYADEKKQAELQLKARQEQAQLEKTNKAAVDARLAVEKQAVQQAKIVAQAEATARKREAQKQASLKKRAANEKKQKIQFESDPCSGKSARFLSTCR
;
A
#
# COMPACT_ATOMS: atom_id res chain seq x y z
N MET A 1 -3.59 47.88 36.83
CA MET A 1 -2.97 48.32 35.57
C MET A 1 -1.92 49.36 35.90
N ALA A 2 -0.64 49.00 35.81
CA ALA A 2 0.49 49.93 35.75
C ALA A 2 1.66 49.15 35.14
N THR A 3 1.71 49.11 33.82
CA THR A 3 2.82 48.56 33.04
C THR A 3 3.92 49.61 32.98
N ASN A 4 4.97 49.46 33.79
CA ASN A 4 6.18 50.26 33.65
C ASN A 4 7.05 49.68 32.52
N ASN A 5 6.80 50.18 31.30
CA ASN A 5 7.74 50.08 30.19
C ASN A 5 8.88 51.09 30.44
N LEU A 6 10.01 50.61 30.97
CA LEU A 6 11.26 51.35 30.91
C LEU A 6 11.76 51.33 29.45
N ASN A 7 11.47 52.43 28.76
CA ASN A 7 11.91 52.72 27.41
C ASN A 7 13.43 52.98 27.43
N LEU A 8 14.22 51.97 27.06
CA LEU A 8 15.69 52.02 27.04
C LEU A 8 16.25 52.63 25.73
N THR A 9 15.61 53.68 25.21
CA THR A 9 15.98 54.33 23.94
C THR A 9 16.14 55.83 24.13
N ALA A 10 17.05 56.23 25.01
CA ALA A 10 17.54 57.60 25.06
C ALA A 10 18.97 57.62 25.63
N VAL A 11 19.91 57.05 24.88
CA VAL A 11 21.32 57.42 25.03
C VAL A 11 21.61 58.39 23.90
N PRO A 12 21.94 59.67 24.17
CA PRO A 12 22.27 60.61 23.10
C PRO A 12 23.54 60.16 22.38
N GLU A 13 23.43 60.00 21.06
CA GLU A 13 24.50 59.54 20.15
C GLU A 13 25.65 60.55 19.93
N SER A 14 25.83 61.55 20.80
CA SER A 14 26.75 62.68 20.55
C SER A 14 28.04 62.72 21.40
N CYS A 15 28.39 61.67 22.15
CA CYS A 15 29.62 61.66 22.98
C CYS A 15 30.77 60.77 22.46
N PHE A 16 30.75 60.29 21.21
CA PHE A 16 31.85 59.49 20.64
C PHE A 16 32.76 60.25 19.66
N ALA A 17 32.64 61.58 19.56
CA ALA A 17 33.42 62.40 18.62
C ALA A 17 34.78 62.89 19.16
N GLY A 18 35.40 62.17 20.12
CA GLY A 18 36.67 62.56 20.75
C GLY A 18 37.82 61.54 20.66
N PHE A 19 37.61 60.36 20.07
CA PHE A 19 38.59 59.24 20.13
C PHE A 19 39.25 58.89 18.78
N THR A 20 39.25 59.80 17.81
CA THR A 20 39.93 59.59 16.50
C THR A 20 41.41 59.95 16.50
N GLY A 21 41.91 60.57 17.58
CA GLY A 21 43.35 60.84 17.77
C GLY A 21 44.10 59.66 18.38
N ILE A 22 45.39 59.54 18.04
CA ILE A 22 46.32 58.52 18.59
C ILE A 22 46.27 58.49 20.14
N THR A 23 46.08 59.65 20.76
CA THR A 23 45.93 59.80 22.22
C THR A 23 44.67 59.14 22.78
N GLY A 24 43.55 59.18 22.06
CA GLY A 24 42.32 58.47 22.42
C GLY A 24 42.52 56.96 22.31
N PHE A 25 43.10 56.48 21.20
CA PHE A 25 43.36 55.04 21.04
C PHE A 25 44.30 54.48 22.11
N ILE A 26 45.33 55.24 22.51
CA ILE A 26 46.24 54.86 23.60
C ILE A 26 45.51 54.90 24.95
N ALA A 27 44.67 55.88 25.22
CA ALA A 27 43.88 55.92 26.46
C ALA A 27 42.88 54.77 26.54
N PHE A 28 42.22 54.42 25.43
CA PHE A 28 41.32 53.26 25.35
C PHE A 28 42.09 51.96 25.52
N MET A 29 43.25 51.79 24.85
CA MET A 29 44.14 50.64 25.02
C MET A 29 44.70 50.55 26.44
N LEU A 30 45.04 51.66 27.10
CA LEU A 30 45.52 51.64 28.48
C LEU A 30 44.39 51.33 29.46
N ILE A 31 43.19 51.87 29.26
CA ILE A 31 42.02 51.57 30.10
C ILE A 31 41.58 50.11 29.90
N THR A 32 41.56 49.60 28.66
CA THR A 32 41.29 48.19 28.42
C THR A 32 42.42 47.35 28.99
N PHE A 33 43.70 47.69 28.80
CA PHE A 33 44.82 46.94 29.37
C PHE A 33 44.78 46.94 30.90
N ILE A 34 44.48 48.06 31.57
CA ILE A 34 44.34 48.14 33.04
C ILE A 34 43.11 47.36 33.55
N LEU A 35 42.00 47.32 32.80
CA LEU A 35 40.83 46.51 33.14
C LEU A 35 40.99 45.02 32.79
N PHE A 36 41.86 44.66 31.84
CA PHE A 36 42.06 43.30 31.34
C PHE A 36 43.32 42.62 31.90
N LEU A 37 44.34 43.36 32.32
CA LEU A 37 45.53 42.88 33.05
C LEU A 37 45.22 42.14 34.36
N PRO A 38 44.32 42.62 35.24
CA PRO A 38 44.07 41.95 36.51
C PRO A 38 43.38 40.59 36.33
N ALA A 39 42.82 40.26 35.16
CA ALA A 39 42.16 38.98 34.95
C ALA A 39 43.13 37.78 34.92
N MET A 40 44.39 37.98 34.51
CA MET A 40 45.36 36.88 34.44
C MET A 40 46.15 36.64 35.75
N SER A 41 46.24 37.63 36.65
CA SER A 41 47.04 37.52 37.88
C SER A 41 46.30 36.94 39.11
N GLN A 42 44.98 36.78 39.05
CA GLN A 42 44.19 36.39 40.23
C GLN A 42 44.19 34.87 40.49
N ALA A 43 44.42 34.04 39.46
CA ALA A 43 44.34 32.59 39.59
C ALA A 43 45.55 32.00 40.35
N ASP A 44 46.76 32.46 40.03
CA ASP A 44 47.99 31.98 40.66
C ASP A 44 48.05 32.38 42.14
N GLY A 45 47.58 33.59 42.48
CA GLY A 45 47.48 34.05 43.86
C GLY A 45 46.51 33.23 44.72
N LEU A 46 45.41 32.75 44.13
CA LEU A 46 44.45 31.87 44.83
C LEU A 46 45.06 30.49 45.11
N PHE A 47 45.78 29.93 44.12
CA PHE A 47 46.46 28.66 44.29
C PHE A 47 47.50 28.74 45.42
N ASP A 48 48.34 29.78 45.44
CA ASP A 48 49.34 29.98 46.48
C ASP A 48 48.73 30.12 47.87
N PHE A 49 47.61 30.83 47.99
CA PHE A 49 46.89 30.96 49.25
C PHE A 49 46.34 29.61 49.74
N GLN A 50 45.66 28.86 48.88
CA GLN A 50 45.14 27.53 49.22
C GLN A 50 46.27 26.55 49.55
N MET A 51 47.38 26.60 48.82
CA MET A 51 48.57 25.79 49.06
C MET A 51 49.17 26.07 50.44
N LYS A 52 49.23 27.34 50.87
CA LYS A 52 49.68 27.70 52.22
C LYS A 52 48.77 27.11 53.31
N LEU A 53 47.45 27.13 53.11
CA LEU A 53 46.48 26.53 54.04
C LEU A 53 46.54 25.00 54.04
N ALA A 54 46.67 24.38 52.87
CA ALA A 54 46.82 22.93 52.71
C ALA A 54 48.09 22.42 53.41
N LYS A 55 49.20 23.15 53.31
CA LYS A 55 50.45 22.83 54.04
C LYS A 55 50.30 22.92 55.56
N LYS A 56 49.39 23.76 56.05
CA LYS A 56 49.02 23.85 57.48
C LYS A 56 48.05 22.75 57.92
N GLY A 57 47.67 21.83 57.03
CA GLY A 57 46.78 20.70 57.34
C GLY A 57 45.29 21.06 57.32
N ASN A 58 44.89 22.13 56.61
CA ASN A 58 43.47 22.41 56.42
C ASN A 58 42.87 21.47 55.35
N ALA A 59 42.01 20.54 55.76
CA ALA A 59 41.44 19.52 54.87
C ALA A 59 40.61 20.09 53.70
N GLU A 60 39.88 21.20 53.89
CA GLU A 60 39.14 21.87 52.81
C GLU A 60 40.11 22.47 51.78
N ALA A 61 41.17 23.14 52.25
CA ALA A 61 42.18 23.70 51.37
C ALA A 61 42.93 22.62 50.60
N GLU A 62 43.23 21.48 51.23
CA GLU A 62 43.80 20.32 50.55
C GLU A 62 42.89 19.79 49.44
N TYR A 63 41.58 19.71 49.69
CA TYR A 63 40.61 19.36 48.65
C TYR A 63 40.63 20.37 47.51
N LYS A 64 40.61 21.67 47.81
CA LYS A 64 40.63 22.76 46.81
C LYS A 64 41.90 22.77 45.97
N VAL A 65 43.07 22.59 46.58
CA VAL A 65 44.35 22.42 45.86
C VAL A 65 44.26 21.22 44.92
N GLY A 66 43.67 20.10 45.38
CA GLY A 66 43.43 18.95 44.53
C GLY A 66 42.47 19.23 43.35
N GLU A 67 41.40 20.00 43.55
CA GLU A 67 40.51 20.45 42.47
C GLU A 67 41.26 21.36 41.47
N MET A 68 42.14 22.23 41.95
CA MET A 68 42.96 23.10 41.09
C MET A 68 43.91 22.30 40.23
N TYR A 69 44.57 21.28 40.78
CA TYR A 69 45.41 20.35 40.01
C TYR A 69 44.60 19.50 39.01
N GLU A 70 43.36 19.11 39.33
CA GLU A 70 42.50 18.37 38.41
C GLU A 70 42.03 19.23 37.22
N THR A 71 41.62 20.46 37.50
CA THR A 71 41.06 21.39 36.51
C THR A 71 42.13 22.15 35.75
N GLY A 72 43.31 22.33 36.33
CA GLY A 72 44.36 23.22 35.83
C GLY A 72 44.11 24.70 36.15
N PHE A 73 43.32 25.03 37.17
CA PHE A 73 43.01 26.40 37.54
C PHE A 73 44.14 26.99 38.42
N GLY A 74 44.86 27.99 37.92
CA GLY A 74 45.98 28.64 38.63
C GLY A 74 47.22 27.75 38.81
N VAL A 75 47.22 26.56 38.22
CA VAL A 75 48.35 25.61 38.24
C VAL A 75 48.26 24.69 37.02
N LYS A 76 49.39 24.16 36.56
CA LYS A 76 49.38 23.14 35.50
C LYS A 76 48.59 21.91 35.97
N LYS A 77 47.67 21.45 35.13
CA LYS A 77 46.88 20.25 35.38
C LYS A 77 47.79 19.03 35.63
N ASP A 78 47.58 18.36 36.76
CA ASP A 78 48.30 17.15 37.16
C ASP A 78 47.37 16.24 38.00
N MET A 79 46.93 15.13 37.39
CA MET A 79 46.00 14.20 38.03
C MET A 79 46.62 13.42 39.19
N ASN A 80 47.95 13.22 39.19
CA ASN A 80 48.63 12.52 40.28
C ASN A 80 48.68 13.41 41.52
N GLN A 81 49.04 14.69 41.34
CA GLN A 81 48.98 15.67 42.42
C GLN A 81 47.55 15.85 42.93
N ALA A 82 46.57 15.96 42.03
CA ALA A 82 45.16 16.04 42.40
C ALA A 82 44.73 14.87 43.30
N LYS A 83 45.06 13.64 42.89
CA LYS A 83 44.73 12.44 43.66
C LYS A 83 45.43 12.43 45.02
N ASN A 84 46.70 12.80 45.11
CA ASN A 84 47.45 12.85 46.37
C ASN A 84 46.80 13.83 47.37
N TRP A 85 46.52 15.05 46.94
CA TRP A 85 45.91 16.08 47.80
C TRP A 85 44.48 15.72 48.22
N ILE A 86 43.66 15.21 47.30
CA ILE A 86 42.30 14.76 47.62
C ILE A 86 42.33 13.55 48.56
N THR A 87 43.27 12.63 48.39
CA THR A 87 43.46 11.50 49.31
C THR A 87 43.82 11.99 50.71
N LYS A 88 44.76 12.93 50.82
CA LYS A 88 45.15 13.53 52.09
C LYS A 88 43.96 14.21 52.80
N SER A 89 43.16 14.96 52.05
CA SER A 89 41.93 15.59 52.54
C SER A 89 40.91 14.54 53.02
N ALA A 90 40.69 13.48 52.24
CA ALA A 90 39.78 12.40 52.61
C ALA A 90 40.23 11.63 53.86
N THR A 91 41.54 11.39 54.02
CA THR A 91 42.09 10.74 55.23
C THR A 91 41.89 11.55 56.50
N GLN A 92 41.70 12.87 56.38
CA GLN A 92 41.34 13.77 57.47
C GLN A 92 39.82 13.84 57.73
N GLY A 93 39.03 13.03 57.04
CA GLY A 93 37.58 12.95 57.22
C GLY A 93 36.78 13.93 56.35
N HIS A 94 37.40 14.61 55.37
CA HIS A 94 36.68 15.50 54.47
C HIS A 94 35.75 14.70 53.54
N GLU A 95 34.44 14.81 53.76
CA GLU A 95 33.44 13.95 53.10
C GLU A 95 33.43 14.10 51.58
N THR A 96 33.50 15.33 51.08
CA THR A 96 33.48 15.62 49.63
C THR A 96 34.68 15.01 48.93
N ALA A 97 35.84 15.02 49.58
CA ALA A 97 37.04 14.36 49.06
C ALA A 97 36.83 12.83 48.99
N GLY A 98 36.25 12.24 50.03
CA GLY A 98 35.89 10.82 50.06
C GLY A 98 34.93 10.43 48.92
N PHE A 99 33.86 11.21 48.69
CA PHE A 99 32.92 10.95 47.59
C PHE A 99 33.59 11.06 46.22
N LYS A 100 34.54 11.97 46.04
CA LYS A 100 35.29 12.13 44.80
C LYS A 100 36.20 10.94 44.51
N LEU A 101 36.92 10.45 45.53
CA LEU A 101 37.75 9.26 45.41
C LEU A 101 36.92 8.03 45.09
N LEU A 102 35.77 7.87 45.76
CA LEU A 102 34.81 6.82 45.46
C LEU A 102 34.32 6.90 44.02
N TYR A 103 33.97 8.11 43.54
CA TYR A 103 33.55 8.32 42.16
C TYR A 103 34.63 7.87 41.17
N TRP A 104 35.90 8.26 41.38
CA TRP A 104 37.01 7.84 40.51
C TRP A 104 37.28 6.34 40.58
N ASP A 105 37.17 5.73 41.77
CA ASP A 105 37.35 4.29 41.93
C ASP A 105 36.26 3.51 41.18
N VAL A 106 35.00 3.92 41.30
CA VAL A 106 33.88 3.27 40.59
C VAL A 106 33.92 3.55 39.09
N GLU A 107 34.38 4.72 38.66
CA GLU A 107 34.58 5.04 37.24
C GLU A 107 35.62 4.13 36.61
N LYS A 108 36.73 3.86 37.31
CA LYS A 108 37.82 3.02 36.82
C LYS A 108 37.51 1.52 36.93
N ASN A 109 36.97 1.08 38.06
CA ASN A 109 36.88 -0.33 38.43
C ASN A 109 35.44 -0.87 38.43
N GLY A 110 34.43 0.00 38.25
CA GLY A 110 33.04 -0.35 38.47
C GLY A 110 32.72 -0.56 39.95
N VAL A 111 31.51 -1.06 40.22
CA VAL A 111 31.11 -1.45 41.59
C VAL A 111 31.62 -2.86 41.86
N THR A 112 32.57 -2.96 42.77
CA THR A 112 33.20 -4.20 43.23
C THR A 112 32.75 -4.51 44.66
N LYS A 113 33.11 -5.69 45.18
CA LYS A 113 32.79 -6.05 46.58
C LYS A 113 33.40 -5.08 47.59
N THR A 114 34.54 -4.46 47.28
CA THR A 114 35.29 -3.59 48.20
C THR A 114 34.71 -2.19 48.29
N ASN A 115 34.25 -1.61 47.17
CA ASN A 115 33.70 -0.25 47.14
C ASN A 115 32.16 -0.18 47.23
N ARG A 116 31.47 -1.33 47.18
CA ARG A 116 30.00 -1.40 47.25
C ARG A 116 29.45 -0.79 48.53
N THR A 117 30.09 -1.03 49.66
CA THR A 117 29.68 -0.45 50.95
C THR A 117 29.74 1.07 50.94
N ASP A 118 30.77 1.63 50.31
CA ASP A 118 30.96 3.08 50.19
C ASP A 118 29.93 3.70 49.24
N VAL A 119 29.57 3.00 48.16
CA VAL A 119 28.47 3.41 47.26
C VAL A 119 27.12 3.41 47.99
N GLU A 120 26.84 2.40 48.82
CA GLU A 120 25.61 2.39 49.63
C GLU A 120 25.62 3.49 50.70
N LEU A 121 26.77 3.77 51.31
CA LEU A 121 26.94 4.88 52.24
C LEU A 121 26.72 6.24 51.54
N LEU A 122 27.25 6.44 50.34
CA LEU A 122 27.01 7.62 49.52
C LEU A 122 25.50 7.81 49.27
N LYS A 123 24.79 6.75 48.87
CA LYS A 123 23.33 6.79 48.68
C LYS A 123 22.60 7.14 49.98
N ALA A 124 22.99 6.54 51.10
CA ALA A 124 22.39 6.83 52.39
C ALA A 124 22.59 8.32 52.79
N LYS A 125 23.79 8.87 52.57
CA LYS A 125 24.06 10.30 52.83
C LYS A 125 23.29 11.23 51.87
N ALA A 126 23.18 10.86 50.60
CA ALA A 126 22.38 11.61 49.63
C ALA A 126 20.89 11.63 50.00
N ASN A 127 20.36 10.50 50.49
CA ASN A 127 19.00 10.38 51.01
C ASN A 127 18.76 11.22 52.27
N LYS A 128 19.78 11.34 53.14
CA LYS A 128 19.76 12.20 54.33
C LYS A 128 19.91 13.70 54.02
N GLY A 129 20.06 14.09 52.75
CA GLY A 129 20.11 15.48 52.35
C GLY A 129 21.50 16.09 52.18
N ASN A 130 22.58 15.30 52.25
CA ASN A 130 23.93 15.82 52.04
C ASN A 130 24.09 16.31 50.57
N PRO A 131 24.30 17.61 50.31
CA PRO A 131 24.27 18.16 48.96
C PRO A 131 25.39 17.60 48.06
N GLN A 132 26.57 17.36 48.61
CA GLN A 132 27.73 16.83 47.91
C GLN A 132 27.52 15.35 47.57
N ALA A 133 26.94 14.57 48.47
CA ALA A 133 26.55 13.19 48.20
C ALA A 133 25.49 13.12 47.09
N GLN A 134 24.50 14.02 47.12
CA GLN A 134 23.49 14.14 46.05
C GLN A 134 24.12 14.50 44.71
N PHE A 135 25.10 15.42 44.71
CA PHE A 135 25.84 15.79 43.51
C PHE A 135 26.57 14.58 42.90
N TYR A 136 27.37 13.86 43.69
CA TYR A 136 28.11 12.69 43.18
C TYR A 136 27.20 11.54 42.77
N LEU A 137 26.11 11.28 43.50
CA LEU A 137 25.10 10.29 43.08
C LEU A 137 24.42 10.70 41.78
N GLY A 138 24.14 12.00 41.61
CA GLY A 138 23.65 12.58 40.37
C GLY A 138 24.61 12.37 39.20
N LYS A 139 25.91 12.63 39.39
CA LYS A 139 26.96 12.35 38.40
C LYS A 139 27.07 10.87 38.05
N MET A 140 27.00 9.97 39.03
CA MET A 140 27.01 8.53 38.77
C MET A 140 25.84 8.11 37.88
N HIS A 141 24.63 8.64 38.12
CA HIS A 141 23.49 8.41 37.23
C HIS A 141 23.65 9.06 35.85
N ALA A 142 24.25 10.25 35.77
CA ALA A 142 24.45 11.00 34.54
C ALA A 142 25.37 10.27 33.56
N HIS A 143 26.47 9.72 34.07
CA HIS A 143 27.49 9.03 33.27
C HIS A 143 27.29 7.51 33.22
N GLY A 144 26.44 6.95 34.08
CA GLY A 144 26.26 5.49 34.19
C GLY A 144 27.44 4.81 34.89
N ILE A 145 28.05 5.50 35.86
CA ILE A 145 29.21 5.01 36.59
C ILE A 145 28.72 4.11 37.73
N GLY A 146 29.07 2.82 37.65
CA GLY A 146 28.64 1.83 38.64
C GLY A 146 27.15 1.48 38.61
N MET A 147 26.39 2.01 37.65
CA MET A 147 24.95 1.81 37.53
C MET A 147 24.44 2.17 36.13
N LYS A 148 23.21 1.76 35.81
CA LYS A 148 22.58 2.10 34.52
C LYS A 148 22.43 3.63 34.40
N LYS A 149 22.96 4.19 33.30
CA LYS A 149 22.81 5.61 32.94
C LYS A 149 21.33 6.00 32.93
N SER A 150 20.97 7.07 33.65
CA SER A 150 19.60 7.58 33.75
C SER A 150 19.62 9.10 33.91
N SER A 151 19.27 9.82 32.85
CA SER A 151 19.19 11.28 32.88
C SER A 151 18.13 11.80 33.84
N ASP A 152 16.99 11.10 34.00
CA ASP A 152 15.93 11.55 34.90
C ASP A 152 16.36 11.47 36.37
N LYS A 153 16.98 10.36 36.76
CA LYS A 153 17.52 10.21 38.12
C LYS A 153 18.67 11.18 38.37
N ALA A 154 19.54 11.38 37.38
CA ALA A 154 20.62 12.37 37.45
C ALA A 154 20.06 13.78 37.69
N ILE A 155 19.09 14.22 36.88
CA ILE A 155 18.43 15.52 37.01
C ILE A 155 17.78 15.66 38.39
N ALA A 156 17.10 14.62 38.89
CA ALA A 156 16.46 14.66 40.20
C ALA A 156 17.45 14.88 41.34
N TRP A 157 18.58 14.16 41.34
CA TRP A 157 19.62 14.32 42.37
C TRP A 157 20.41 15.62 42.24
N LEU A 158 20.80 15.98 41.02
CA LEU A 158 21.53 17.22 40.74
C LEU A 158 20.69 18.46 41.07
N ASN A 159 19.37 18.43 40.82
CA ASN A 159 18.46 19.50 41.23
C ASN A 159 18.47 19.72 42.76
N LYS A 160 18.45 18.64 43.54
CA LYS A 160 18.49 18.75 45.01
C LYS A 160 19.79 19.40 45.49
N ALA A 161 20.92 18.99 44.91
CA ALA A 161 22.22 19.59 45.21
C ALA A 161 22.31 21.06 44.75
N ALA A 162 21.83 21.37 43.56
CA ALA A 162 21.80 22.72 42.99
C ALA A 162 20.95 23.67 43.83
N LEU A 163 19.79 23.22 44.33
CA LEU A 163 18.89 24.02 45.16
C LEU A 163 19.57 24.53 46.45
N VAL A 164 20.53 23.78 46.98
CA VAL A 164 21.30 24.13 48.19
C VAL A 164 22.56 24.96 47.84
N GLY A 165 22.79 25.27 46.56
CA GLY A 165 23.89 26.13 46.10
C GLY A 165 25.16 25.37 45.68
N VAL A 166 25.09 24.06 45.41
CA VAL A 166 26.23 23.33 44.84
C VAL A 166 26.38 23.73 43.37
N LEU A 167 27.21 24.75 43.10
CA LEU A 167 27.42 25.29 41.75
C LEU A 167 27.87 24.24 40.72
N ALA A 168 28.67 23.26 41.14
CA ALA A 168 29.07 22.16 40.28
C ALA A 168 27.87 21.32 39.81
N ALA A 169 26.83 21.19 40.64
CA ALA A 169 25.61 20.47 40.30
C ALA A 169 24.80 21.19 39.22
N GLU A 170 24.73 22.52 39.24
CA GLU A 170 24.04 23.32 38.21
C GLU A 170 24.66 23.14 36.82
N ARG A 171 26.00 23.13 36.76
CA ARG A 171 26.75 22.93 35.51
C ARG A 171 26.47 21.54 34.93
N GLU A 172 26.61 20.50 35.75
CA GLU A 172 26.34 19.12 35.33
C GLU A 172 24.87 18.91 34.97
N LEU A 173 23.95 19.52 35.73
CA LEU A 173 22.51 19.47 35.47
C LEU A 173 22.17 20.02 34.09
N THR A 174 22.78 21.14 33.71
CA THR A 174 22.60 21.77 32.39
C THR A 174 23.07 20.82 31.29
N ALA A 175 24.29 20.28 31.41
CA ALA A 175 24.83 19.32 30.45
C ALA A 175 23.95 18.06 30.31
N VAL A 176 23.42 17.53 31.42
CA VAL A 176 22.54 16.36 31.41
C VAL A 176 21.20 16.67 30.76
N ARG A 177 20.62 17.85 31.00
CA ARG A 177 19.36 18.28 30.39
C ARG A 177 19.51 18.45 28.88
N GLU A 178 20.58 19.10 28.44
CA GLU A 178 20.88 19.29 27.02
C GLU A 178 21.11 17.95 26.33
N ASP A 179 21.89 17.03 26.93
CA ASP A 179 22.09 15.68 26.39
C ASP A 179 20.77 14.90 26.29
N LYS A 180 19.91 14.99 27.32
CA LYS A 180 18.58 14.38 27.29
C LYS A 180 17.73 14.97 26.17
N GLN A 181 17.63 16.29 26.07
CA GLN A 181 16.86 16.99 25.04
C GLN A 181 17.33 16.63 23.63
N ARG A 182 18.65 16.58 23.40
CA ARG A 182 19.23 16.16 22.11
C ARG A 182 18.82 14.73 21.76
N ARG A 183 18.89 13.80 22.71
CA ARG A 183 18.48 12.40 22.50
C ARG A 183 16.98 12.25 22.26
N ASP A 184 16.15 12.96 23.00
CA ASP A 184 14.69 12.92 22.84
C ASP A 184 14.24 13.52 21.51
N LEU A 185 14.85 14.63 21.09
CA LEU A 185 14.63 15.23 19.76
C LEU A 185 15.07 14.28 18.63
N ALA A 186 16.22 13.62 18.78
CA ALA A 186 16.68 12.64 17.80
C ALA A 186 15.72 11.44 17.68
N ARG A 187 15.22 10.94 18.81
CA ARG A 187 14.19 9.88 18.84
C ARG A 187 12.90 10.32 18.16
N GLN A 188 12.42 11.51 18.46
CA GLN A 188 11.20 12.04 17.83
C GLN A 188 11.37 12.21 16.31
N LYS A 189 12.52 12.72 15.86
CA LYS A 189 12.85 12.83 14.43
C LYS A 189 12.91 11.46 13.75
N ALA A 190 13.51 10.47 14.40
CA ALA A 190 13.58 9.11 13.88
C ALA A 190 12.18 8.47 13.75
N GLN A 191 11.32 8.64 14.76
CA GLN A 191 9.93 8.18 14.72
C GLN A 191 9.15 8.85 13.59
N ARG A 192 9.27 10.18 13.42
CA ARG A 192 8.61 10.89 12.32
C ARG A 192 9.06 10.40 10.95
N ARG A 193 10.35 10.11 10.77
CA ARG A 193 10.87 9.51 9.53
C ARG A 193 10.30 8.12 9.28
N ALA A 194 10.31 7.26 10.29
CA ALA A 194 9.72 5.92 10.19
C ALA A 194 8.22 5.98 9.83
N HIS A 195 7.45 6.88 10.45
CA HIS A 195 6.05 7.09 10.09
C HIS A 195 5.87 7.63 8.67
N ALA A 196 6.73 8.56 8.23
CA ALA A 196 6.70 9.09 6.87
C ALA A 196 7.03 8.00 5.83
N ASP A 197 8.00 7.12 6.12
CA ASP A 197 8.37 6.00 5.25
C ASP A 197 7.23 4.98 5.13
N VAL A 198 6.58 4.64 6.25
CA VAL A 198 5.39 3.78 6.26
C VAL A 198 4.24 4.41 5.48
N ASN A 199 3.96 5.71 5.69
CA ASN A 199 2.90 6.40 4.96
C ASN A 199 3.20 6.43 3.45
N LYS A 200 4.47 6.66 3.07
CA LYS A 200 4.89 6.64 1.67
C LYS A 200 4.72 5.26 1.03
N GLN A 201 5.04 4.18 1.75
CA GLN A 201 4.81 2.81 1.28
C GLN A 201 3.31 2.54 1.11
N ALA A 202 2.49 2.90 2.10
CA ALA A 202 1.04 2.76 2.05
C ALA A 202 0.43 3.55 0.87
N GLU A 203 0.92 4.75 0.57
CA GLU A 203 0.48 5.53 -0.60
C GLU A 203 0.83 4.84 -1.93
N VAL A 204 2.02 4.24 -2.04
CA VAL A 204 2.43 3.49 -3.23
C VAL A 204 1.57 2.25 -3.42
N GLU A 205 1.32 1.49 -2.35
CA GLU A 205 0.45 0.30 -2.36
C GLU A 205 -1.00 0.67 -2.68
N LEU A 206 -1.52 1.76 -2.11
CA LEU A 206 -2.86 2.26 -2.41
C LEU A 206 -2.99 2.64 -3.89
N LYS A 207 -1.99 3.34 -4.44
CA LYS A 207 -1.99 3.68 -5.88
C LYS A 207 -1.89 2.44 -6.76
N ALA A 208 -1.10 1.43 -6.37
CA ALA A 208 -0.98 0.18 -7.10
C ALA A 208 -2.30 -0.63 -7.10
N THR A 209 -2.93 -0.76 -5.94
CA THR A 209 -4.22 -1.46 -5.78
C THR A 209 -5.35 -0.74 -6.52
N GLN A 210 -5.43 0.59 -6.46
CA GLN A 210 -6.37 1.39 -7.25
C GLN A 210 -6.18 1.16 -8.75
N LYS A 211 -4.93 1.16 -9.23
CA LYS A 211 -4.61 0.91 -10.65
C LYS A 211 -5.00 -0.52 -11.06
N GLN A 212 -4.77 -1.51 -10.21
CA GLN A 212 -5.20 -2.89 -10.47
C GLN A 212 -6.73 -3.01 -10.53
N ALA A 213 -7.45 -2.44 -9.58
CA ALA A 213 -8.92 -2.45 -9.57
C ALA A 213 -9.49 -1.74 -10.82
N GLN A 214 -8.88 -0.63 -11.24
CA GLN A 214 -9.29 0.06 -12.46
C GLN A 214 -9.04 -0.79 -13.72
N LEU A 215 -7.90 -1.47 -13.80
CA LEU A 215 -7.59 -2.37 -14.91
C LEU A 215 -8.52 -3.58 -14.95
N GLU A 216 -8.88 -4.14 -13.80
CA GLU A 216 -9.85 -5.24 -13.71
C GLU A 216 -11.23 -4.80 -14.18
N LYS A 217 -11.69 -3.61 -13.77
CA LYS A 217 -12.95 -3.05 -14.25
C LYS A 217 -12.94 -2.88 -15.78
N GLN A 218 -11.86 -2.33 -16.33
CA GLN A 218 -11.68 -2.23 -17.79
C GLN A 218 -11.70 -3.59 -18.49
N ARG A 219 -11.06 -4.62 -17.90
CA ARG A 219 -11.08 -5.99 -18.44
C ARG A 219 -12.48 -6.59 -18.41
N GLN A 220 -13.23 -6.38 -17.33
CA GLN A 220 -14.62 -6.84 -17.22
C GLN A 220 -15.53 -6.13 -18.24
N ASP A 221 -15.38 -4.82 -18.41
CA ASP A 221 -16.16 -4.06 -19.38
C ASP A 221 -15.85 -4.48 -20.82
N LEU A 222 -14.57 -4.71 -21.15
CA LEU A 222 -14.17 -5.24 -22.45
C LEU A 222 -14.71 -6.66 -22.67
N ALA A 223 -14.67 -7.52 -21.65
CA ALA A 223 -15.22 -8.87 -21.73
C ALA A 223 -16.75 -8.84 -21.96
N ARG A 224 -17.47 -7.93 -21.27
CA ARG A 224 -18.90 -7.70 -21.49
C ARG A 224 -19.20 -7.21 -22.90
N GLN A 225 -18.42 -6.26 -23.42
CA GLN A 225 -18.57 -5.80 -24.80
C GLN A 225 -18.35 -6.93 -25.82
N LYS A 226 -17.28 -7.71 -25.65
CA LYS A 226 -17.00 -8.87 -26.51
C LYS A 226 -18.10 -9.94 -26.42
N ALA A 227 -18.64 -10.19 -25.22
CA ALA A 227 -19.75 -11.12 -25.04
C ALA A 227 -21.02 -10.63 -25.76
N LYS A 228 -21.36 -9.34 -25.67
CA LYS A 228 -22.47 -8.73 -26.41
C LYS A 228 -22.27 -8.85 -27.92
N GLN A 229 -21.06 -8.59 -28.43
CA GLN A 229 -20.76 -8.74 -29.85
C GLN A 229 -20.90 -10.19 -30.33
N ARG A 230 -20.45 -11.17 -29.52
CA ARG A 230 -20.64 -12.59 -29.82
C ARG A 230 -22.11 -12.98 -29.83
N ALA A 231 -22.87 -12.59 -28.81
CA ALA A 231 -24.31 -12.85 -28.75
C ALA A 231 -25.05 -12.28 -29.96
N TYR A 232 -24.75 -11.03 -30.36
CA TYR A 232 -25.32 -10.43 -31.57
C TYR A 232 -24.93 -11.19 -32.84
N ALA A 233 -23.68 -11.63 -32.97
CA ALA A 233 -23.23 -12.42 -34.11
C ALA A 233 -23.93 -13.79 -34.17
N ASP A 234 -24.14 -14.43 -33.02
CA ASP A 234 -24.84 -15.70 -32.92
C ASP A 234 -26.34 -15.55 -33.21
N GLU A 235 -27.00 -14.52 -32.68
CA GLU A 235 -28.39 -14.17 -33.01
C GLU A 235 -28.56 -13.91 -34.52
N LYS A 236 -27.63 -13.15 -35.13
CA LYS A 236 -27.64 -12.90 -36.57
C LYS A 236 -27.49 -14.20 -37.37
N LYS A 237 -26.55 -15.08 -36.98
CA LYS A 237 -26.39 -16.40 -37.62
C LYS A 237 -27.64 -17.26 -37.48
N GLN A 238 -28.27 -17.27 -36.30
CA GLN A 238 -29.51 -18.01 -36.09
C GLN A 238 -30.65 -17.45 -36.95
N ALA A 239 -30.80 -16.13 -37.04
CA ALA A 239 -31.80 -15.49 -37.90
C ALA A 239 -31.57 -15.80 -39.38
N GLU A 240 -30.32 -15.78 -39.85
CA GLU A 240 -29.96 -16.18 -41.22
C GLU A 240 -30.26 -17.66 -41.49
N LEU A 241 -29.96 -18.54 -40.54
CA LEU A 241 -30.25 -19.97 -40.64
C LEU A 241 -31.77 -20.22 -40.68
N GLN A 242 -32.53 -19.54 -39.83
CA GLN A 242 -34.00 -19.61 -39.81
C GLN A 242 -34.61 -19.07 -41.11
N LEU A 243 -34.06 -17.99 -41.67
CA LEU A 243 -34.52 -17.44 -42.94
C LEU A 243 -34.29 -18.45 -44.08
N LYS A 244 -33.11 -19.07 -44.14
CA LYS A 244 -32.81 -20.14 -45.11
C LYS A 244 -33.76 -21.33 -44.96
N ALA A 245 -33.98 -21.81 -43.74
CA ALA A 245 -34.91 -22.91 -43.48
C ALA A 245 -36.36 -22.56 -43.92
N ARG A 246 -36.82 -21.33 -43.69
CA ARG A 246 -38.13 -20.87 -44.18
C ARG A 246 -38.21 -20.78 -45.70
N GLN A 247 -37.14 -20.32 -46.35
CA GLN A 247 -37.06 -20.29 -47.82
C GLN A 247 -37.12 -21.71 -48.41
N GLU A 248 -36.39 -22.65 -47.82
CA GLU A 248 -36.43 -24.07 -48.22
C GLU A 248 -37.82 -24.68 -48.02
N GLN A 249 -38.46 -24.42 -46.87
CA GLN A 249 -39.84 -24.85 -46.62
C GLN A 249 -40.83 -24.27 -47.65
N ALA A 250 -40.76 -22.96 -47.93
CA ALA A 250 -41.61 -22.33 -48.93
C ALA A 250 -41.35 -22.88 -50.36
N GLN A 251 -40.11 -23.25 -50.67
CA GLN A 251 -39.75 -23.90 -51.92
C GLN A 251 -40.39 -25.30 -52.01
N LEU A 252 -40.30 -26.09 -50.93
CA LEU A 252 -40.91 -27.41 -50.82
C LEU A 252 -42.44 -27.35 -50.92
N GLU A 253 -43.08 -26.37 -50.29
CA GLU A 253 -44.53 -26.18 -50.41
C GLU A 253 -44.94 -25.85 -51.84
N LYS A 254 -44.19 -24.98 -52.53
CA LYS A 254 -44.43 -24.66 -53.94
C LYS A 254 -44.30 -25.89 -54.83
N THR A 255 -43.24 -26.68 -54.66
CA THR A 255 -43.04 -27.90 -55.46
C THR A 255 -44.09 -28.96 -55.15
N ASN A 256 -44.45 -29.14 -53.86
CA ASN A 256 -45.53 -30.04 -53.45
C ASN A 256 -46.88 -29.61 -54.04
N LYS A 257 -47.20 -28.32 -54.00
CA LYS A 257 -48.44 -27.78 -54.59
C LYS A 257 -48.46 -28.00 -56.10
N ALA A 258 -47.37 -27.69 -56.80
CA ALA A 258 -47.25 -27.96 -58.23
C ALA A 258 -47.39 -29.46 -58.57
N ALA A 259 -46.84 -30.35 -57.73
CA ALA A 259 -46.99 -31.79 -57.89
C ALA A 259 -48.43 -32.26 -57.67
N VAL A 260 -49.14 -31.70 -56.67
CA VAL A 260 -50.56 -31.98 -56.43
C VAL A 260 -51.41 -31.48 -57.60
N ASP A 261 -51.18 -30.25 -58.08
CA ASP A 261 -51.89 -29.68 -59.22
C ASP A 261 -51.64 -30.50 -60.50
N ALA A 262 -50.41 -30.99 -60.72
CA ALA A 262 -50.08 -31.89 -61.82
C ALA A 262 -50.81 -33.23 -61.72
N ARG A 263 -50.88 -33.84 -60.52
CA ARG A 263 -51.65 -35.07 -60.28
C ARG A 263 -53.14 -34.86 -60.57
N LEU A 264 -53.70 -33.75 -60.09
CA LEU A 264 -55.10 -33.39 -60.34
C LEU A 264 -55.37 -33.15 -61.84
N ALA A 265 -54.42 -32.58 -62.57
CA ALA A 265 -54.53 -32.40 -64.02
C ALA A 265 -54.54 -33.75 -64.77
N VAL A 266 -53.67 -34.69 -64.38
CA VAL A 266 -53.65 -36.06 -64.93
C VAL A 266 -54.96 -36.78 -64.62
N GLU A 267 -55.47 -36.67 -63.39
CA GLU A 267 -56.75 -37.28 -63.00
C GLU A 267 -57.92 -36.68 -63.79
N LYS A 268 -57.97 -35.35 -63.97
CA LYS A 268 -58.96 -34.69 -64.83
C LYS A 268 -58.88 -35.17 -66.28
N GLN A 269 -57.67 -35.33 -66.82
CA GLN A 269 -57.47 -35.87 -68.16
C GLN A 269 -57.94 -37.33 -68.26
N ALA A 270 -57.63 -38.17 -67.27
CA ALA A 270 -58.11 -39.55 -67.23
C ALA A 270 -59.63 -39.63 -67.15
N VAL A 271 -60.29 -38.79 -66.35
CA VAL A 271 -61.75 -38.69 -66.28
C VAL A 271 -62.34 -38.22 -67.61
N GLN A 272 -61.72 -37.24 -68.28
CA GLN A 272 -62.15 -36.82 -69.62
C GLN A 272 -62.00 -37.93 -70.66
N GLN A 273 -60.88 -38.65 -70.66
CA GLN A 273 -60.67 -39.80 -71.53
C GLN A 273 -61.70 -40.91 -71.26
N ALA A 274 -61.99 -41.22 -69.99
CA ALA A 274 -63.01 -42.18 -69.61
C ALA A 274 -64.41 -41.77 -70.12
N LYS A 275 -64.75 -40.46 -70.09
CA LYS A 275 -66.00 -39.96 -70.69
C LYS A 275 -66.03 -40.15 -72.21
N ILE A 276 -64.93 -39.89 -72.90
CA ILE A 276 -64.83 -40.10 -74.36
C ILE A 276 -65.01 -41.60 -74.69
N VAL A 277 -64.34 -42.49 -73.95
CA VAL A 277 -64.48 -43.95 -74.13
C VAL A 277 -65.92 -44.39 -73.85
N ALA A 278 -66.54 -43.94 -72.75
CA ALA A 278 -67.91 -44.27 -72.43
C ALA A 278 -68.92 -43.77 -73.48
N GLN A 279 -68.69 -42.58 -74.06
CA GLN A 279 -69.48 -42.07 -75.18
C GLN A 279 -69.28 -42.92 -76.44
N ALA A 280 -68.04 -43.30 -76.76
CA ALA A 280 -67.73 -44.19 -77.87
C ALA A 280 -68.42 -45.55 -77.71
N GLU A 281 -68.36 -46.16 -76.53
CA GLU A 281 -69.07 -47.41 -76.20
C GLU A 281 -70.59 -47.27 -76.30
N ALA A 282 -71.17 -46.17 -75.79
CA ALA A 282 -72.60 -45.91 -75.91
C ALA A 282 -73.03 -45.77 -77.39
N THR A 283 -72.23 -45.13 -78.23
CA THR A 283 -72.48 -45.06 -79.67
C THR A 283 -72.30 -46.41 -80.35
N ALA A 284 -71.33 -47.23 -79.94
CA ALA A 284 -71.12 -48.58 -80.44
C ALA A 284 -72.33 -49.48 -80.09
N ARG A 285 -72.81 -49.44 -78.84
CA ARG A 285 -74.05 -50.14 -78.42
C ARG A 285 -75.26 -49.70 -79.23
N LYS A 286 -75.41 -48.40 -79.53
CA LYS A 286 -76.47 -47.90 -80.42
C LYS A 286 -76.33 -48.46 -81.84
N ARG A 287 -75.12 -48.50 -82.40
CA ARG A 287 -74.84 -49.09 -83.72
C ARG A 287 -75.11 -50.59 -83.75
N GLU A 288 -74.77 -51.31 -82.69
CA GLU A 288 -75.07 -52.75 -82.54
C GLU A 288 -76.56 -53.01 -82.38
N ALA A 289 -77.27 -52.22 -81.57
CA ALA A 289 -78.73 -52.28 -81.46
C ALA A 289 -79.42 -51.99 -82.80
N GLN A 290 -78.90 -51.02 -83.58
CA GLN A 290 -79.37 -50.75 -84.95
C GLN A 290 -79.08 -51.92 -85.90
N LYS A 291 -77.89 -52.53 -85.83
CA LYS A 291 -77.57 -53.76 -86.60
C LYS A 291 -78.52 -54.90 -86.22
N GLN A 292 -78.75 -55.16 -84.93
CA GLN A 292 -79.69 -56.19 -84.48
C GLN A 292 -81.13 -55.89 -84.89
N ALA A 293 -81.55 -54.62 -84.87
CA ALA A 293 -82.86 -54.20 -85.37
C ALA A 293 -82.99 -54.41 -86.90
N SER A 294 -81.93 -54.14 -87.67
CA SER A 294 -81.90 -54.42 -89.12
C SER A 294 -81.92 -55.92 -89.43
N LEU A 295 -81.26 -56.74 -88.61
CA LEU A 295 -81.27 -58.19 -88.73
C LEU A 295 -82.64 -58.78 -88.35
N LYS A 296 -83.30 -58.26 -87.31
CA LYS A 296 -84.69 -58.63 -86.97
C LYS A 296 -85.67 -58.23 -88.08
N LYS A 297 -85.47 -57.08 -88.74
CA LYS A 297 -86.25 -56.69 -89.93
C LYS A 297 -85.98 -57.62 -91.13
N ARG A 298 -84.74 -58.06 -91.35
CA ARG A 298 -84.41 -59.05 -92.40
C ARG A 298 -85.01 -60.42 -92.10
N ALA A 299 -84.94 -60.90 -90.86
CA ALA A 299 -85.56 -62.16 -90.43
C ALA A 299 -87.10 -62.13 -90.47
N ALA A 300 -87.72 -60.96 -90.26
CA ALA A 300 -89.16 -60.77 -90.42
C ALA A 300 -89.61 -60.75 -91.90
N ASN A 301 -88.72 -60.34 -92.82
CA ASN A 301 -88.99 -60.37 -94.26
C ASN A 301 -88.80 -61.77 -94.86
N GLU A 302 -87.82 -62.56 -94.37
CA GLU A 302 -87.63 -63.94 -94.82
C GLU A 302 -88.77 -64.89 -94.40
N LYS A 303 -89.48 -64.61 -93.30
CA LYS A 303 -90.67 -65.41 -92.90
C LYS A 303 -91.94 -65.15 -93.73
N LYS A 304 -91.98 -64.11 -94.57
CA LYS A 304 -93.14 -63.77 -95.42
C LYS A 304 -93.04 -64.28 -96.86
N GLN A 305 -91.92 -64.88 -97.27
CA GLN A 305 -91.70 -65.41 -98.62
C GLN A 305 -91.28 -66.88 -98.57
N LYS A 306 -92.18 -67.78 -98.16
CA LYS A 306 -92.07 -69.23 -98.44
C LYS A 306 -93.37 -69.98 -98.12
N ILE A 307 -94.44 -69.66 -98.84
CA ILE A 307 -95.53 -70.59 -99.19
C ILE A 307 -95.98 -70.23 -100.61
N GLN A 308 -95.30 -70.77 -101.62
CA GLN A 308 -95.90 -71.27 -102.87
C GLN A 308 -94.80 -71.65 -103.87
N PHE A 309 -95.07 -72.75 -104.57
CA PHE A 309 -94.49 -73.23 -105.82
C PHE A 309 -93.44 -74.35 -105.81
N GLU A 310 -94.01 -75.55 -105.70
CA GLU A 310 -93.79 -76.82 -106.42
C GLU A 310 -92.92 -76.85 -107.72
N SER A 311 -92.31 -78.03 -107.93
CA SER A 311 -91.82 -78.70 -109.16
C SER A 311 -90.29 -78.79 -109.43
N ASP A 312 -89.69 -79.91 -108.98
CA ASP A 312 -88.77 -80.90 -109.62
C ASP A 312 -87.67 -80.50 -110.65
N PRO A 313 -86.69 -81.40 -110.97
CA PRO A 313 -85.67 -82.06 -110.15
C PRO A 313 -84.26 -81.93 -110.79
N CYS A 314 -83.27 -82.73 -110.38
CA CYS A 314 -81.88 -82.85 -110.89
C CYS A 314 -80.87 -81.80 -110.39
N SER A 315 -79.56 -82.02 -110.28
CA SER A 315 -78.63 -83.16 -110.23
C SER A 315 -77.23 -82.53 -110.04
N GLY A 316 -76.24 -83.29 -109.54
CA GLY A 316 -74.81 -82.91 -109.60
C GLY A 316 -74.25 -82.32 -108.29
N LYS A 317 -73.48 -83.08 -107.50
CA LYS A 317 -72.04 -83.41 -107.66
C LYS A 317 -71.07 -82.25 -107.36
N SER A 318 -70.21 -82.55 -106.37
CA SER A 318 -68.82 -82.07 -106.23
C SER A 318 -68.66 -80.61 -105.82
N ALA A 319 -67.59 -80.17 -105.19
CA ALA A 319 -66.49 -80.75 -104.43
C ALA A 319 -65.59 -79.53 -104.13
N ARG A 320 -64.95 -79.54 -102.95
CA ARG A 320 -63.60 -79.01 -102.69
C ARG A 320 -63.27 -77.54 -103.02
N PHE A 321 -62.48 -76.99 -102.10
CA PHE A 321 -61.21 -76.26 -102.29
C PHE A 321 -61.20 -75.10 -101.27
N LEU A 322 -60.44 -75.25 -100.18
CA LEU A 322 -59.01 -74.90 -100.06
C LEU A 322 -58.86 -73.37 -100.07
N SER A 323 -58.48 -72.77 -98.95
CA SER A 323 -57.09 -72.63 -98.47
C SER A 323 -56.60 -71.21 -98.71
N THR A 324 -55.91 -70.65 -97.73
CA THR A 324 -54.65 -69.87 -97.79
C THR A 324 -54.65 -68.88 -96.63
N CYS A 325 -53.75 -69.10 -95.66
CA CYS A 325 -52.48 -68.37 -95.47
C CYS A 325 -52.72 -66.98 -94.86
N ARG A 326 -51.98 -66.50 -93.85
CA ARG A 326 -50.85 -66.99 -93.06
C ARG A 326 -50.78 -66.04 -91.85
#